data_AF-A0A7S0L7D5-F1
#
_entry.id   AF-A0A7S0L7D5-F1
#
_cell.length_a   1.000
_cell.length_b   1.000
_cell.length_c   1.000
_cell.angle_alpha   90.00
_cell.angle_beta   90.00
_cell.angle_gamma   90.00
#
_symmetry.space_group_name_H-M   'P 1'
#
loop_
_entity.id
_entity.type
_entity.pdbx_description
1 polymer ?
#
loop_
_entity_poly.entity_id
_entity_poly.type
_entity_poly.pdbx_seq_one_letter_code
_entity_poly.pdbx_strand_id
1 'polypeptide(L)'
;NSVGAKSNSALESNSSRARCWRRGMGRTKKTKEQLPDPEENWKSKDPKELAYEIATFMGGTWPERPVRKVQLSLDGVPNDDEQLFEMTKLNPTLLSEMSIKTRFLFVEVYLDDIQDVFSEVMESLEPGTNLVTFDSLRKFKHLTVSLSFNAVSDICQAAFDSVSFDEFPEVAPDERPGLMIPLDLAQFTKHTAAATALVKMIVDAEGELPPAAEPRIIRVEKKFYYDDV
;
A
#
# COMPACT_ATOMS: atom_id res chain seq x y z
N ASN A 1 -63.24 19.36 13.72
CA ASN A 1 -63.30 20.14 14.97
C ASN A 1 -62.41 19.50 16.02
N SER A 2 -61.39 20.27 16.41
CA SER A 2 -60.43 20.14 17.52
C SER A 2 -61.13 19.91 18.89
N VAL A 3 -60.54 19.44 19.99
CA VAL A 3 -59.34 19.80 20.79
C VAL A 3 -59.22 18.66 21.86
N GLY A 4 -58.04 18.10 22.20
CA GLY A 4 -57.21 18.42 23.39
C GLY A 4 -57.95 18.38 24.76
N ALA A 5 -57.40 17.97 25.91
CA ALA A 5 -56.11 17.47 26.34
C ALA A 5 -56.21 17.15 27.86
N LYS A 6 -55.36 16.22 28.38
CA LYS A 6 -54.77 16.19 29.75
C LYS A 6 -55.70 15.91 30.96
N SER A 7 -55.32 15.28 32.08
CA SER A 7 -54.07 14.61 32.56
C SER A 7 -54.29 14.10 34.02
N ASN A 8 -53.28 13.38 34.55
CA ASN A 8 -52.91 13.16 35.98
C ASN A 8 -53.46 11.88 36.64
N SER A 9 -52.68 10.86 37.02
CA SER A 9 -51.43 10.70 37.81
C SER A 9 -51.71 10.22 39.25
N ALA A 10 -51.25 9.01 39.58
CA ALA A 10 -50.69 8.58 40.88
C ALA A 10 -50.33 7.08 40.75
N LEU A 11 -49.04 6.71 40.72
CA LEU A 11 -48.21 6.38 41.90
C LEU A 11 -48.76 5.19 42.70
N GLU A 12 -48.14 4.01 42.51
CA GLU A 12 -47.62 3.23 43.63
C GLU A 12 -46.59 2.19 43.17
N SER A 13 -45.56 2.05 43.99
CA SER A 13 -44.26 1.44 43.74
C SER A 13 -44.08 0.18 44.60
N ASN A 14 -43.41 -0.85 44.08
CA ASN A 14 -42.53 -1.75 44.86
C ASN A 14 -41.70 -2.62 43.90
N SER A 15 -40.40 -2.34 43.71
CA SER A 15 -39.28 -2.91 44.48
C SER A 15 -39.03 -4.38 44.10
N SER A 16 -38.04 -4.74 43.27
CA SER A 16 -36.62 -4.83 43.70
C SER A 16 -35.67 -5.18 42.54
N ARG A 17 -34.50 -4.49 42.50
CA ARG A 17 -33.15 -4.91 41.99
C ARG A 17 -33.06 -5.51 40.56
N ALA A 18 -32.36 -4.92 39.58
CA ALA A 18 -30.98 -4.42 39.64
C ALA A 18 -30.68 -3.35 38.55
N ARG A 19 -29.78 -2.43 38.90
CA ARG A 19 -29.14 -1.41 38.06
C ARG A 19 -28.07 -2.05 37.17
N CYS A 20 -27.96 -1.62 35.91
CA CYS A 20 -26.77 -0.88 35.44
C CYS A 20 -26.92 -0.38 34.00
N TRP A 21 -26.56 0.89 33.83
CA TRP A 21 -26.46 1.63 32.58
C TRP A 21 -25.16 1.27 31.82
N ARG A 22 -25.20 1.26 30.48
CA ARG A 22 -24.17 1.75 29.53
C ARG A 22 -24.68 1.50 28.10
N ARG A 23 -25.22 2.50 27.40
CA ARG A 23 -24.50 3.35 26.40
C ARG A 23 -23.49 2.56 25.56
N GLY A 24 -23.93 2.01 24.43
CA GLY A 24 -23.05 1.74 23.30
C GLY A 24 -22.70 3.06 22.64
N MET A 25 -21.45 3.50 22.84
CA MET A 25 -20.92 4.75 22.33
C MET A 25 -20.80 4.68 20.80
N GLY A 26 -21.56 5.51 20.09
CA GLY A 26 -21.24 5.86 18.71
C GLY A 26 -19.83 6.45 18.65
N ARG A 27 -19.06 6.07 17.63
CA ARG A 27 -17.75 6.65 17.31
C ARG A 27 -17.89 8.17 17.26
N THR A 28 -17.44 8.85 18.31
CA THR A 28 -17.12 10.28 18.23
C THR A 28 -15.93 10.42 17.30
N LYS A 29 -16.14 10.99 16.11
CA LYS A 29 -15.07 11.50 15.25
C LYS A 29 -14.22 12.45 16.11
N LYS A 30 -13.01 12.04 16.47
CA LYS A 30 -12.02 12.98 17.01
C LYS A 30 -11.66 13.90 15.85
N THR A 31 -12.04 15.17 15.95
CA THR A 31 -11.45 16.22 15.12
C THR A 31 -9.96 16.23 15.46
N LYS A 32 -9.13 15.57 14.65
CA LYS A 32 -7.68 15.75 14.72
C LYS A 32 -7.43 17.23 14.39
N GLU A 33 -6.66 17.91 15.25
CA GLU A 33 -6.09 19.20 14.89
C GLU A 33 -5.44 19.05 13.51
N GLN A 34 -5.88 19.87 12.54
CA GLN A 34 -5.17 20.04 11.29
C GLN A 34 -3.80 20.63 11.65
N LEU A 35 -2.78 19.77 11.69
CA LEU A 35 -1.41 20.23 11.61
C LEU A 35 -1.26 20.98 10.27
N PRO A 36 -0.50 22.08 10.20
CA PRO A 36 -0.23 22.75 8.94
C PRO A 36 0.35 21.73 7.95
N ASP A 37 -0.20 21.70 6.74
CA ASP A 37 0.29 20.84 5.67
C ASP A 37 1.79 21.11 5.49
N PRO A 38 2.64 20.06 5.45
CA PRO A 38 4.06 20.26 5.17
C PRO A 38 4.20 20.96 3.81
N GLU A 39 5.03 21.99 3.72
CA GLU A 39 5.32 22.68 2.46
C GLU A 39 6.03 21.70 1.51
N GLU A 40 5.24 21.05 0.66
CA GLU A 40 5.70 20.13 -0.37
C GLU A 40 6.14 20.93 -1.61
N ASN A 41 7.45 21.11 -1.79
CA ASN A 41 8.06 21.77 -2.96
C ASN A 41 8.19 20.80 -4.15
N TRP A 42 7.08 20.28 -4.66
CA TRP A 42 7.05 19.53 -5.92
C TRP A 42 6.95 20.47 -7.13
N LYS A 43 7.52 20.07 -8.27
CA LYS A 43 7.54 20.91 -9.47
C LYS A 43 6.17 20.96 -10.14
N SER A 44 5.44 19.85 -10.20
CA SER A 44 4.07 19.84 -10.73
C SER A 44 3.00 19.91 -9.63
N LYS A 45 1.93 20.66 -9.94
CA LYS A 45 0.69 20.75 -9.15
C LYS A 45 -0.43 19.86 -9.71
N ASP A 46 -0.23 19.27 -10.88
CA ASP A 46 -1.16 18.31 -11.47
C ASP A 46 -0.92 16.92 -10.85
N PRO A 47 -1.95 16.25 -10.32
CA PRO A 47 -1.83 14.94 -9.70
C PRO A 47 -1.15 13.86 -10.54
N LYS A 48 -1.42 13.83 -11.85
CA LYS A 48 -0.85 12.82 -12.74
C LYS A 48 0.60 13.15 -13.04
N GLU A 49 0.90 14.41 -13.36
CA GLU A 49 2.28 14.84 -13.54
C GLU A 49 3.12 14.69 -12.28
N LEU A 50 2.57 14.93 -11.09
CA LEU A 50 3.25 14.71 -9.81
C LEU A 50 3.59 13.22 -9.60
N ALA A 51 2.65 12.33 -9.88
CA ALA A 51 2.91 10.89 -9.83
C ALA A 51 3.95 10.45 -10.88
N TYR A 52 3.90 11.02 -12.09
CA TYR A 52 4.91 10.82 -13.13
C TYR A 52 6.29 11.37 -12.72
N GLU A 53 6.36 12.53 -12.06
CA GLU A 53 7.60 13.10 -11.53
C GLU A 53 8.18 12.20 -10.43
N ILE A 54 7.35 11.68 -9.53
CA ILE A 54 7.77 10.72 -8.50
C ILE A 54 8.24 9.41 -9.14
N ALA A 55 7.53 8.88 -10.14
CA ALA A 55 7.93 7.67 -10.87
C ALA A 55 9.25 7.86 -11.64
N THR A 56 9.43 9.01 -12.29
CA THR A 56 10.66 9.37 -13.02
C THR A 56 11.83 9.56 -12.06
N PHE A 57 11.60 10.16 -10.88
CA PHE A 57 12.60 10.26 -9.81
C PHE A 57 13.04 8.87 -9.31
N MET A 58 12.15 7.88 -9.36
CA MET A 58 12.43 6.48 -8.98
C MET A 58 13.03 5.62 -10.11
N GLY A 59 13.41 6.22 -11.25
CA GLY A 59 14.30 5.60 -12.24
C GLY A 59 13.66 4.57 -13.19
N GLY A 60 12.33 4.50 -13.30
CA GLY A 60 11.64 3.57 -14.20
C GLY A 60 11.13 4.24 -15.48
N THR A 61 11.48 3.69 -16.64
CA THR A 61 10.72 3.92 -17.88
C THR A 61 9.44 3.08 -17.85
N TRP A 62 8.29 3.71 -18.07
CA TRP A 62 6.98 3.06 -18.07
C TRP A 62 6.82 2.09 -19.25
N PRO A 63 6.14 0.94 -19.07
CA PRO A 63 5.82 0.05 -20.18
C PRO A 63 4.93 0.76 -21.22
N GLU A 64 5.47 0.98 -22.42
CA GLU A 64 4.77 1.60 -23.57
C GLU A 64 3.77 0.65 -24.26
N ARG A 65 3.68 -0.60 -23.81
CA ARG A 65 2.96 -1.68 -24.51
C ARG A 65 1.64 -2.02 -23.82
N PRO A 66 0.54 -2.27 -24.56
CA PRO A 66 -0.69 -2.78 -23.96
C PRO A 66 -0.46 -4.22 -23.47
N VAL A 67 -0.19 -4.35 -22.17
CA VAL A 67 -0.07 -5.63 -21.48
C VAL A 67 -1.47 -6.26 -21.39
N ARG A 68 -1.61 -7.57 -21.65
CA ARG A 68 -2.85 -8.29 -21.37
C ARG A 68 -3.03 -8.28 -19.86
N LYS A 69 -4.08 -7.64 -19.37
CA LYS A 69 -4.34 -7.58 -17.92
C LYS A 69 -4.61 -8.97 -17.38
N VAL A 70 -3.62 -9.55 -16.70
CA VAL A 70 -3.75 -10.82 -15.98
C VAL A 70 -4.38 -10.50 -14.64
N GLN A 71 -5.65 -10.82 -14.47
CA GLN A 71 -6.38 -10.48 -13.25
C GLN A 71 -5.69 -11.10 -12.02
N LEU A 72 -5.22 -10.25 -11.10
CA LEU A 72 -4.75 -10.68 -9.80
C LEU A 72 -5.97 -11.08 -8.96
N SER A 73 -6.02 -12.36 -8.53
CA SER A 73 -7.05 -12.80 -7.59
C SER A 73 -6.67 -12.38 -6.17
N LEU A 74 -7.64 -11.84 -5.44
CA LEU A 74 -7.53 -11.54 -4.01
C LEU A 74 -8.15 -12.66 -3.15
N ASP A 75 -8.51 -13.80 -3.74
CA ASP A 75 -9.10 -14.92 -3.02
C ASP A 75 -8.12 -15.46 -1.97
N GLY A 76 -8.58 -15.53 -0.72
CA GLY A 76 -7.75 -15.98 0.40
C GLY A 76 -6.80 -14.92 0.96
N VAL A 77 -6.82 -13.68 0.44
CA VAL A 77 -6.13 -12.54 1.07
C VAL A 77 -6.94 -12.08 2.28
N PRO A 78 -6.31 -11.82 3.44
CA PRO A 78 -6.99 -11.25 4.60
C PRO A 78 -7.60 -9.88 4.31
N ASN A 79 -8.77 -9.61 4.90
CA ASN A 79 -9.41 -8.29 4.86
C ASN A 79 -9.01 -7.40 6.05
N ASP A 80 -8.25 -7.95 6.99
CA ASP A 80 -7.83 -7.29 8.23
C ASP A 80 -6.52 -6.53 8.01
N ASP A 81 -6.45 -5.28 8.47
CA ASP A 81 -5.31 -4.41 8.24
C ASP A 81 -4.06 -4.92 8.97
N GLU A 82 -4.16 -5.40 10.22
CA GLU A 82 -3.01 -5.94 10.94
C GLU A 82 -2.37 -7.14 10.22
N GLN A 83 -3.18 -8.07 9.73
CA GLN A 83 -2.70 -9.22 8.96
C GLN A 83 -2.07 -8.80 7.63
N LEU A 84 -2.66 -7.83 6.93
CA LEU A 84 -2.08 -7.30 5.70
C LEU A 84 -0.73 -6.64 5.94
N PHE A 85 -0.57 -5.86 7.01
CA PHE A 85 0.73 -5.28 7.37
C PHE A 85 1.78 -6.34 7.72
N GLU A 86 1.38 -7.41 8.41
CA GLU A 86 2.28 -8.52 8.74
C GLU A 86 2.71 -9.29 7.49
N MET A 87 1.76 -9.62 6.60
CA MET A 87 2.03 -10.34 5.36
C MET A 87 2.87 -9.54 4.38
N THR A 88 2.62 -8.24 4.27
CA THR A 88 3.31 -7.37 3.30
C THR A 88 4.64 -6.84 3.83
N LYS A 89 4.83 -6.85 5.16
CA LYS A 89 5.94 -6.19 5.85
C LYS A 89 6.13 -4.74 5.38
N LEU A 90 5.03 -4.06 5.08
CA LEU A 90 5.05 -2.67 4.63
C LEU A 90 5.72 -1.79 5.69
N ASN A 91 6.69 -0.98 5.27
CA ASN A 91 7.17 0.15 6.05
C ASN A 91 6.37 1.41 5.66
N PRO A 92 5.40 1.86 6.48
CA PRO A 92 4.53 2.99 6.12
C PRO A 92 5.19 4.34 6.32
N THR A 93 6.47 4.41 6.72
CA THR A 93 7.14 5.67 7.09
C THR A 93 7.12 6.68 5.93
N LEU A 94 7.51 6.25 4.72
CA LEU A 94 7.47 7.13 3.54
C LEU A 94 6.07 7.67 3.27
N LEU A 95 5.06 6.78 3.31
CA LEU A 95 3.67 7.16 3.11
C LEU A 95 3.21 8.14 4.20
N SER A 96 3.64 7.95 5.45
CA SER A 96 3.24 8.79 6.57
C SER A 96 3.76 10.23 6.49
N GLU A 97 4.88 10.44 5.78
CA GLU A 97 5.46 11.77 5.57
C GLU A 97 4.72 12.59 4.50
N MET A 98 3.97 11.92 3.61
CA MET A 98 3.16 12.57 2.58
C MET A 98 1.87 13.15 3.18
N SER A 99 1.39 14.27 2.64
CA SER A 99 0.02 14.72 2.88
C SER A 99 -0.99 13.64 2.45
N ILE A 100 -2.20 13.66 3.02
CA ILE A 100 -3.26 12.68 2.66
C ILE A 100 -3.54 12.72 1.16
N LYS A 101 -3.60 13.92 0.57
CA LYS A 101 -3.87 14.11 -0.85
C LYS A 101 -2.73 13.55 -1.71
N THR A 102 -1.47 13.87 -1.38
CA THR A 102 -0.31 13.35 -2.11
C THR A 102 -0.24 11.82 -2.01
N ARG A 103 -0.48 11.28 -0.81
CA ARG A 103 -0.52 9.83 -0.59
C ARG A 103 -1.60 9.16 -1.43
N PHE A 104 -2.83 9.67 -1.41
CA PHE A 104 -3.94 9.12 -2.20
C PHE A 104 -3.58 9.01 -3.68
N LEU A 105 -3.10 10.11 -4.27
CA LEU A 105 -2.71 10.15 -5.68
C LEU A 105 -1.55 9.18 -5.98
N PHE A 106 -0.57 9.12 -5.07
CA PHE A 106 0.57 8.24 -5.21
C PHE A 106 0.18 6.75 -5.14
N VAL A 107 -0.67 6.36 -4.19
CA VAL A 107 -1.14 4.97 -4.06
C VAL A 107 -2.14 4.56 -5.14
N GLU A 108 -2.92 5.53 -5.67
CA GLU A 108 -3.82 5.30 -6.80
C GLU A 108 -3.04 4.92 -8.05
N VAL A 109 -1.99 5.68 -8.39
CA VAL A 109 -1.12 5.33 -9.52
C VAL A 109 -0.44 4.00 -9.28
N TYR A 110 0.14 3.79 -8.09
CA TYR A 110 0.78 2.52 -7.78
C TYR A 110 -0.14 1.29 -7.92
N LEU A 111 -1.45 1.44 -7.64
CA LEU A 111 -2.41 0.36 -7.79
C LEU A 111 -2.55 -0.10 -9.26
N ASP A 112 -2.46 0.84 -10.20
CA ASP A 112 -2.43 0.52 -11.62
C ASP A 112 -1.07 -0.10 -12.00
N ASP A 113 0.04 0.47 -11.52
CA ASP A 113 1.41 -0.01 -11.79
C ASP A 113 1.61 -1.47 -11.35
N ILE A 114 1.18 -1.81 -10.13
CA ILE A 114 1.39 -3.16 -9.59
C ILE A 114 0.65 -4.19 -10.45
N GLN A 115 -0.52 -3.84 -10.96
CA GLN A 115 -1.33 -4.72 -11.81
C GLN A 115 -0.73 -4.88 -13.21
N ASP A 116 -0.20 -3.80 -13.79
CA ASP A 116 0.42 -3.82 -15.12
C ASP A 116 1.76 -4.57 -15.10
N VAL A 117 2.63 -4.30 -14.12
CA VAL A 117 3.93 -4.99 -14.01
C VAL A 117 3.77 -6.43 -13.54
N PHE A 118 2.78 -6.74 -12.67
CA PHE A 118 2.42 -8.14 -12.36
C PHE A 118 2.02 -8.88 -13.63
N SER A 119 1.21 -8.26 -14.48
CA SER A 119 0.80 -8.86 -15.76
C SER A 119 2.00 -9.11 -16.67
N GLU A 120 2.97 -8.19 -16.74
CA GLU A 120 4.23 -8.38 -17.49
C GLU A 120 5.02 -9.59 -16.97
N VAL A 121 5.14 -9.76 -15.65
CA VAL A 121 5.80 -10.93 -15.05
C VAL A 121 5.07 -12.22 -15.43
N MET A 122 3.75 -12.25 -15.31
CA MET A 122 2.94 -13.44 -15.60
C MET A 122 2.88 -13.79 -17.09
N GLU A 123 2.95 -12.80 -17.98
CA GLU A 123 3.09 -13.02 -19.43
C GLU A 123 4.47 -13.58 -19.80
N SER A 124 5.51 -13.20 -19.06
CA SER A 124 6.86 -13.69 -19.25
C SER A 124 7.10 -15.11 -18.74
N LEU A 125 6.10 -15.68 -18.04
CA LEU A 125 6.16 -17.02 -17.50
C LEU A 125 6.28 -18.05 -18.63
N GLU A 126 7.34 -18.84 -18.59
CA GLU A 126 7.52 -19.92 -19.54
C GLU A 126 6.47 -21.04 -19.30
N PRO A 127 5.76 -21.50 -20.35
CA PRO A 127 4.69 -22.48 -20.19
C PRO A 127 5.15 -23.78 -19.54
N GLY A 128 4.51 -24.16 -18.42
CA GLY A 128 4.79 -25.40 -17.71
C GLY A 128 6.03 -25.36 -16.81
N THR A 129 6.65 -24.19 -16.65
CA THR A 129 7.75 -23.98 -15.70
C THR A 129 7.40 -22.86 -14.71
N ASN A 130 8.34 -22.56 -13.80
CA ASN A 130 8.27 -21.41 -12.88
C ASN A 130 9.32 -20.35 -13.23
N LEU A 131 9.68 -20.27 -14.52
CA LEU A 131 10.71 -19.37 -15.01
C LEU A 131 10.10 -18.11 -15.60
N VAL A 132 10.53 -16.95 -15.14
CA VAL A 132 10.11 -15.62 -15.64
C VAL A 132 11.32 -14.88 -16.19
N THR A 133 11.10 -13.83 -16.99
CA THR A 133 12.22 -13.02 -17.49
C THR A 133 12.83 -12.18 -16.36
N PHE A 134 14.15 -12.04 -16.37
CA PHE A 134 14.88 -11.21 -15.41
C PHE A 134 14.38 -9.76 -15.40
N ASP A 135 14.17 -9.19 -16.59
CA ASP A 135 13.79 -7.78 -16.74
C ASP A 135 12.40 -7.47 -16.16
N SER A 136 11.43 -8.36 -16.37
CA SER A 136 10.07 -8.17 -15.82
C SER A 136 10.07 -8.24 -14.29
N LEU A 137 10.75 -9.23 -13.71
CA LEU A 137 10.83 -9.35 -12.26
C LEU A 137 11.64 -8.21 -11.63
N ARG A 138 12.67 -7.70 -12.34
CA ARG A 138 13.47 -6.57 -11.88
C ARG A 138 12.62 -5.31 -11.78
N LYS A 139 11.84 -4.99 -12.83
CA LYS A 139 10.89 -3.88 -12.80
C LYS A 139 9.92 -4.01 -11.64
N PHE A 140 9.37 -5.21 -11.43
CA PHE A 140 8.43 -5.46 -10.34
C PHE A 140 9.09 -5.28 -8.96
N LYS A 141 10.32 -5.78 -8.77
CA LYS A 141 11.06 -5.58 -7.54
C LYS A 141 11.28 -4.09 -7.26
N HIS A 142 11.74 -3.31 -8.24
CA HIS A 142 11.94 -1.87 -8.07
C HIS A 142 10.67 -1.16 -7.63
N LEU A 143 9.54 -1.45 -8.28
CA LEU A 143 8.24 -0.94 -7.89
C LEU A 143 7.91 -1.25 -6.43
N THR A 144 8.10 -2.50 -5.99
CA THR A 144 7.79 -2.90 -4.60
C THR A 144 8.73 -2.27 -3.55
N VAL A 145 9.98 -1.98 -3.92
CA VAL A 145 10.93 -1.25 -3.07
C VAL A 145 10.48 0.21 -2.88
N SER A 146 9.98 0.85 -3.93
CA SER A 146 9.48 2.23 -3.89
C SER A 146 8.39 2.44 -2.84
N LEU A 147 7.49 1.47 -2.68
CA LEU A 147 6.48 1.48 -1.62
C LEU A 147 6.90 0.80 -0.31
N SER A 148 8.14 0.32 -0.23
CA SER A 148 8.64 -0.41 0.94
C SER A 148 7.83 -1.67 1.27
N PHE A 149 7.34 -2.37 0.25
CA PHE A 149 6.70 -3.68 0.36
C PHE A 149 7.76 -4.78 0.46
N ASN A 150 8.36 -4.90 1.64
CA ASN A 150 9.54 -5.73 1.85
C ASN A 150 9.28 -7.22 1.57
N ALA A 151 8.12 -7.77 1.92
CA ALA A 151 7.87 -9.21 1.74
C ALA A 151 7.90 -9.65 0.26
N VAL A 152 7.31 -8.84 -0.62
CA VAL A 152 7.31 -9.11 -2.07
C VAL A 152 8.70 -8.84 -2.67
N SER A 153 9.36 -7.78 -2.22
CA SER A 153 10.72 -7.45 -2.64
C SER A 153 11.71 -8.56 -2.27
N ASP A 154 11.58 -9.14 -1.06
CA ASP A 154 12.39 -10.25 -0.57
C ASP A 154 12.22 -11.50 -1.46
N ILE A 155 10.98 -11.80 -1.90
CA ILE A 155 10.72 -12.92 -2.82
C ILE A 155 11.42 -12.70 -4.16
N CYS A 156 11.34 -11.48 -4.70
CA CYS A 156 12.04 -11.14 -5.94
C CYS A 156 13.56 -11.22 -5.75
N GLN A 157 14.08 -10.76 -4.62
CA GLN A 157 15.50 -10.86 -4.28
C GLN A 157 15.96 -12.33 -4.19
N ALA A 158 15.20 -13.18 -3.52
CA ALA A 158 15.51 -14.61 -3.42
C ALA A 158 15.54 -15.29 -4.80
N ALA A 159 14.66 -14.90 -5.73
CA ALA A 159 14.71 -15.36 -7.10
C ALA A 159 16.02 -14.94 -7.81
N PHE A 160 16.48 -13.71 -7.63
CA PHE A 160 17.76 -13.26 -8.18
C PHE A 160 18.96 -14.00 -7.54
N ASP A 161 18.96 -14.17 -6.23
CA ASP A 161 20.05 -14.83 -5.49
C ASP A 161 20.19 -16.32 -5.83
N SER A 162 19.11 -16.94 -6.33
CA SER A 162 19.12 -18.35 -6.74
C SER A 162 19.85 -18.62 -8.05
N VAL A 163 20.18 -17.57 -8.81
CA VAL A 163 20.85 -17.66 -10.10
C VAL A 163 22.30 -17.21 -9.93
N SER A 164 23.25 -18.07 -10.29
CA SER A 164 24.65 -17.64 -10.37
C SER A 164 24.81 -16.74 -11.59
N PHE A 165 24.92 -15.44 -11.38
CA PHE A 165 25.38 -14.53 -12.42
C PHE A 165 26.88 -14.74 -12.58
N ASP A 166 27.36 -15.02 -13.81
CA ASP A 166 28.80 -15.19 -14.08
C ASP A 166 29.63 -14.04 -13.48
N GLU A 167 30.83 -14.40 -13.00
CA GLU A 167 31.84 -13.50 -12.45
C GLU A 167 32.17 -12.38 -13.46
N PHE A 168 31.81 -11.14 -13.10
CA PHE A 168 32.06 -9.88 -13.82
C PHE A 168 31.14 -9.56 -15.00
N PRO A 169 30.31 -8.52 -14.80
CA PRO A 169 30.78 -7.19 -15.20
C PRO A 169 30.87 -6.27 -13.98
N GLU A 170 31.89 -5.41 -13.92
CA GLU A 170 32.11 -4.41 -12.85
C GLU A 170 30.89 -3.49 -12.59
N VAL A 171 29.91 -3.51 -13.50
CA VAL A 171 28.56 -2.98 -13.32
C VAL A 171 27.59 -4.01 -13.90
N ALA A 172 26.73 -4.62 -13.08
CA ALA A 172 25.67 -5.51 -13.57
C ALA A 172 24.81 -4.73 -14.58
N PRO A 173 24.65 -5.20 -15.84
CA PRO A 173 23.86 -4.47 -16.82
C PRO A 173 22.43 -4.28 -16.32
N ASP A 174 21.86 -3.11 -16.63
CA ASP A 174 20.52 -2.76 -16.17
C ASP A 174 19.42 -3.69 -16.73
N GLU A 175 19.70 -4.31 -17.87
CA GLU A 175 18.85 -5.29 -18.51
C GLU A 175 19.64 -6.57 -18.80
N ARG A 176 18.96 -7.72 -18.72
CA ARG A 176 19.50 -9.02 -19.12
C ARG A 176 18.48 -9.71 -20.04
N PRO A 177 18.37 -9.24 -21.30
CA PRO A 177 17.36 -9.74 -22.21
C PRO A 177 17.53 -11.25 -22.44
N GLY A 178 16.44 -11.99 -22.29
CA GLY A 178 16.41 -13.45 -22.48
C GLY A 178 16.92 -14.27 -21.29
N LEU A 179 17.40 -13.64 -20.21
CA LEU A 179 17.71 -14.37 -18.99
C LEU A 179 16.42 -14.76 -18.27
N MET A 180 16.28 -16.06 -18.00
CA MET A 180 15.15 -16.63 -17.26
C MET A 180 15.57 -16.94 -15.83
N ILE A 181 14.71 -16.61 -14.87
CA ILE A 181 14.98 -16.80 -13.44
C ILE A 181 13.83 -17.58 -12.78
N PRO A 182 14.13 -18.47 -11.83
CA PRO A 182 13.10 -19.20 -11.11
C PRO A 182 12.42 -18.30 -10.09
N LEU A 183 11.08 -18.34 -10.09
CA LEU A 183 10.25 -17.57 -9.18
C LEU A 183 9.31 -18.52 -8.43
N ASP A 184 9.22 -18.38 -7.11
CA ASP A 184 8.14 -19.00 -6.35
C ASP A 184 6.84 -18.27 -6.65
N LEU A 185 6.13 -18.72 -7.71
CA LEU A 185 4.89 -18.10 -8.17
C LEU A 185 3.82 -18.07 -7.08
N ALA A 186 3.76 -19.10 -6.23
CA ALA A 186 2.73 -19.17 -5.20
C ALA A 186 2.93 -18.08 -4.14
N GLN A 187 4.16 -17.93 -3.63
CA GLN A 187 4.47 -16.86 -2.67
C GLN A 187 4.40 -15.49 -3.34
N PHE A 188 4.94 -15.36 -4.57
CA PHE A 188 4.91 -14.13 -5.33
C PHE A 188 3.49 -13.61 -5.54
N THR A 189 2.58 -14.44 -6.05
CA THR A 189 1.18 -14.07 -6.28
C THR A 189 0.48 -13.76 -4.96
N LYS A 190 0.69 -14.58 -3.91
CA LYS A 190 0.06 -14.37 -2.60
C LYS A 190 0.45 -13.04 -1.97
N HIS A 191 1.75 -12.73 -1.93
CA HIS A 191 2.24 -11.49 -1.30
C HIS A 191 1.94 -10.26 -2.17
N THR A 192 1.96 -10.40 -3.50
CA THR A 192 1.48 -9.35 -4.42
C THR A 192 0.01 -9.05 -4.19
N ALA A 193 -0.85 -10.07 -4.07
CA ALA A 193 -2.27 -9.91 -3.78
C ALA A 193 -2.52 -9.21 -2.43
N ALA A 194 -1.74 -9.54 -1.40
CA ALA A 194 -1.79 -8.84 -0.12
C ALA A 194 -1.34 -7.37 -0.23
N ALA A 195 -0.28 -7.08 -0.98
CA ALA A 195 0.17 -5.70 -1.22
C ALA A 195 -0.91 -4.89 -1.97
N THR A 196 -1.49 -5.46 -3.03
CA THR A 196 -2.58 -4.85 -3.79
C THR A 196 -3.81 -4.61 -2.92
N ALA A 197 -4.20 -5.57 -2.06
CA ALA A 197 -5.33 -5.40 -1.14
C ALA A 197 -5.07 -4.27 -0.12
N LEU A 198 -3.85 -4.15 0.40
CA LEU A 198 -3.49 -3.09 1.34
C LEU A 198 -3.45 -1.72 0.66
N VAL A 199 -2.89 -1.62 -0.54
CA VAL A 199 -2.92 -0.39 -1.36
C VAL A 199 -4.36 0.00 -1.66
N LYS A 200 -5.19 -0.95 -2.10
CA LYS A 200 -6.61 -0.73 -2.36
C LYS A 200 -7.36 -0.23 -1.12
N MET A 201 -7.07 -0.77 0.06
CA MET A 201 -7.66 -0.30 1.32
C MET A 201 -7.32 1.17 1.59
N ILE A 202 -6.08 1.60 1.30
CA ILE A 202 -5.66 3.00 1.46
C ILE A 202 -6.32 3.90 0.41
N VAL A 203 -6.46 3.43 -0.84
CA VAL A 203 -7.18 4.14 -1.92
C VAL A 203 -8.65 4.31 -1.57
N ASP A 204 -9.33 3.25 -1.12
CA ASP A 204 -10.74 3.25 -0.73
C ASP A 204 -10.98 4.17 0.50
N ALA A 205 -9.93 4.42 1.29
CA ALA A 205 -9.92 5.36 2.41
C ALA A 205 -9.38 6.76 2.04
N GLU A 206 -9.31 7.08 0.75
CA GLU A 206 -8.88 8.39 0.22
C GLU A 206 -7.48 8.83 0.74
N GLY A 207 -6.55 7.87 0.89
CA GLY A 207 -5.20 8.13 1.38
C GLY A 207 -5.05 8.14 2.90
N GLU A 208 -6.10 7.86 3.67
CA GLU A 208 -5.95 7.62 5.10
C GLU A 208 -5.24 6.27 5.34
N LEU A 209 -4.16 6.31 6.13
CA LEU A 209 -3.50 5.09 6.57
C LEU A 209 -4.40 4.37 7.58
N PRO A 210 -4.56 3.03 7.48
CA PRO A 210 -5.33 2.27 8.43
C PRO A 210 -4.68 2.31 9.83
N PRO A 211 -5.44 2.08 10.91
CA PRO A 211 -4.92 2.15 12.28
C PRO A 211 -3.69 1.26 12.54
N ALA A 212 -3.60 0.10 11.89
CA ALA A 212 -2.44 -0.78 11.99
C ALA A 212 -1.11 -0.14 11.52
N ALA A 213 -1.15 0.92 10.70
CA ALA A 213 0.05 1.61 10.25
C ALA A 213 0.77 2.36 11.38
N GLU A 214 0.02 2.98 12.31
CA GLU A 214 0.55 3.89 13.33
C GLU A 214 1.72 3.32 14.16
N PRO A 215 1.65 2.11 14.74
CA PRO A 215 2.75 1.54 15.53
C PRO A 215 3.99 1.19 14.68
N ARG A 216 3.88 1.20 13.35
CA ARG A 216 4.93 0.81 12.40
C ARG A 216 5.62 2.01 11.77
N ILE A 217 5.12 3.23 12.01
CA ILE A 217 5.73 4.47 11.51
C ILE A 217 6.96 4.79 12.37
N ILE A 218 8.12 4.84 11.74
CA ILE A 218 9.36 5.27 12.39
C ILE A 218 9.42 6.80 12.29
N ARG A 219 9.12 7.50 13.39
CA ARG A 219 9.28 8.95 13.48
C ARG A 219 10.72 9.28 13.86
N VAL A 220 11.56 9.53 12.87
CA VAL A 220 12.89 10.10 13.13
C VAL A 220 12.69 11.61 13.33
N GLU A 221 13.14 12.17 14.46
CA GLU A 221 13.28 13.62 14.58
C GLU A 221 14.16 14.09 13.43
N LYS A 222 13.61 14.85 12.48
CA LYS A 222 14.38 15.52 11.43
C LYS A 222 15.24 16.60 12.10
N LYS A 223 16.37 16.21 12.69
CA LYS A 223 17.48 17.14 12.96
C LYS A 223 18.11 17.44 11.61
N PHE A 224 17.60 18.46 10.94
CA PHE A 224 18.26 19.00 9.76
C PHE A 224 19.67 19.42 10.17
N TYR A 225 20.69 18.82 9.58
CA TYR A 225 22.09 19.22 9.74
C TYR A 225 22.41 20.48 8.91
N TYR A 226 21.58 21.50 9.04
CA TYR A 226 21.79 22.81 8.44
C TYR A 226 21.59 23.91 9.50
N ASP A 227 22.25 23.76 10.65
CA ASP A 227 22.61 24.92 11.46
C ASP A 227 24.01 25.36 11.01
N ASP A 228 24.05 26.52 10.34
CA ASP A 228 25.19 27.39 10.05
C ASP A 228 26.32 26.88 9.12
N VAL A 229 26.22 27.18 7.81
CA VAL A 229 27.37 27.53 6.94
C VAL A 229 27.03 28.74 6.09
#